data_AF-A0A9K3JBY2-F1
#
_entry.id   AF-A0A9K3JBY2-F1
#
_cell.length_a   1.000
_cell.length_b   1.000
_cell.length_c   1.000
_cell.angle_alpha   90.00
_cell.angle_beta   90.00
_cell.angle_gamma   90.00
#
_symmetry.space_group_name_H-M   'P 1'
#
loop_
_entity.id
_entity.type
_entity.pdbx_description
1 polymer ?
#
loop_
_entity_poly.entity_id
_entity_poly.type
_entity_poly.pdbx_seq_one_letter_code
_entity_poly.pdbx_strand_id
1 'polypeptide(L)'
;MQFTLLFLESLVSTIVIDHYLGKELVENLSVLRFSNVVFEPLWSRNYIRNVQFIFSEDFGTEGRGGYFDNYGIIRDIMQNHLLQILALFAMETPVSLDAEDIRNEKVKVLRPMRPLRLEDVVIGQYKGGQSKGGKSYLGYTEDPTVPNNSLTPTFAAAALFIDNARWDGVPFLMKAGKALNTRR
;
A
#
# COMPACT_ATOMS: atom_id res chain seq x y z
N MET A 1 -11.42 -6.82 -18.09
CA MET A 1 -12.19 -6.50 -19.31
C MET A 1 -13.61 -7.08 -19.31
N GLN A 2 -14.10 -7.68 -18.21
CA GLN A 2 -15.40 -8.39 -18.21
C GLN A 2 -16.53 -7.69 -17.43
N PHE A 3 -16.24 -6.60 -16.71
CA PHE A 3 -17.25 -5.90 -15.89
C PHE A 3 -17.92 -4.70 -16.59
N THR A 4 -17.25 -4.06 -17.56
CA THR A 4 -17.70 -2.78 -18.13
C THR A 4 -18.83 -2.92 -19.16
N LEU A 5 -19.11 -4.13 -19.66
CA LEU A 5 -20.03 -4.34 -20.78
C LEU A 5 -21.50 -4.52 -20.38
N LEU A 6 -21.83 -4.65 -19.09
CA LEU A 6 -23.19 -4.96 -18.65
C LEU A 6 -23.90 -3.81 -17.91
N PHE A 7 -23.18 -2.76 -17.51
CA PHE A 7 -23.74 -1.68 -16.69
C PHE A 7 -23.05 -0.35 -17.01
N LEU A 8 -23.84 0.75 -17.09
CA LEU A 8 -23.32 2.12 -17.02
C LEU A 8 -22.50 2.25 -15.73
N GLU A 9 -21.37 2.95 -15.73
CA GLU A 9 -20.54 3.13 -14.52
C GLU A 9 -21.33 3.70 -13.32
N SER A 10 -22.46 4.38 -13.57
CA SER A 10 -23.38 4.88 -12.54
C SER A 10 -24.30 3.82 -11.91
N LEU A 11 -24.44 2.64 -12.52
CA LEU A 11 -25.30 1.53 -12.05
C LEU A 11 -24.50 0.35 -11.46
N VAL A 12 -23.18 0.35 -11.59
CA VAL A 12 -22.31 -0.58 -10.87
C VAL A 12 -22.06 -0.04 -9.47
N SER A 13 -22.96 -0.35 -8.54
CA SER A 13 -22.70 -0.26 -7.09
C SER A 13 -21.77 -1.39 -6.62
N THR A 14 -20.79 -1.81 -7.43
CA THR A 14 -19.66 -2.59 -6.91
C THR A 14 -18.77 -1.65 -6.14
N ILE A 15 -19.08 -1.52 -4.85
CA ILE A 15 -18.21 -0.85 -3.90
C ILE A 15 -16.94 -1.72 -3.83
N VAL A 16 -15.85 -1.27 -4.45
CA VAL A 16 -14.54 -1.90 -4.30
C VAL A 16 -14.04 -1.52 -2.90
N ILE A 17 -14.21 -2.43 -1.96
CA ILE A 17 -13.89 -2.19 -0.55
C ILE A 17 -12.39 -2.35 -0.36
N ASP A 18 -11.73 -1.24 -0.05
CA ASP A 18 -10.46 -1.23 0.65
C ASP A 18 -10.71 -0.83 2.10
N HIS A 19 -10.67 -1.79 3.02
CA HIS A 19 -11.01 -1.55 4.42
C HIS A 19 -10.02 -0.61 5.14
N TYR A 20 -8.84 -0.34 4.58
CA TYR A 20 -7.92 0.66 5.14
C TYR A 20 -8.43 2.09 4.95
N LEU A 21 -9.25 2.33 3.91
CA LEU A 21 -9.82 3.66 3.67
C LEU A 21 -10.81 4.10 4.75
N GLY A 22 -11.43 3.16 5.47
CA GLY A 22 -12.35 3.44 6.58
C GLY A 22 -11.67 3.49 7.95
N LYS A 23 -10.33 3.55 8.01
CA LYS A 23 -9.60 3.74 9.27
C LYS A 23 -9.51 5.24 9.56
N GLU A 24 -9.77 5.61 10.81
CA GLU A 24 -9.81 7.00 11.29
C GLU A 24 -8.59 7.84 10.86
N LEU A 25 -7.38 7.28 10.91
CA LEU A 25 -6.15 7.97 10.48
C LEU A 25 -6.12 8.29 8.98
N VAL A 26 -6.74 7.46 8.15
CA VAL A 26 -6.80 7.66 6.70
C VAL A 26 -7.88 8.68 6.34
N GLU A 27 -9.01 8.68 7.05
CA GLU A 27 -10.04 9.71 6.92
C GLU A 27 -9.52 11.09 7.35
N ASN A 28 -8.76 11.14 8.46
CA ASN A 28 -8.16 12.36 8.98
C ASN A 28 -7.06 12.94 8.07
N LEU A 29 -6.53 12.19 7.10
CA LEU A 29 -5.51 12.68 6.19
C LEU A 29 -6.04 13.84 5.32
N SER A 30 -7.27 13.74 4.84
CA SER A 30 -7.90 14.81 4.04
C SER A 30 -8.13 16.06 4.87
N VAL A 31 -8.58 15.90 6.12
CA VAL A 31 -8.78 17.02 7.07
C VAL A 31 -7.46 17.68 7.42
N LEU A 32 -6.42 16.89 7.73
CA LEU A 32 -5.09 17.39 8.01
C LEU A 32 -4.56 18.25 6.85
N ARG A 33 -4.68 17.77 5.61
CA ARG A 33 -4.11 18.43 4.43
C ARG A 33 -4.89 19.66 3.98
N PHE A 34 -6.21 19.60 3.98
CA PHE A 34 -7.04 20.62 3.32
C PHE A 34 -7.76 21.55 4.30
N SER A 35 -7.89 21.19 5.58
CA SER A 35 -8.50 22.06 6.59
C SER A 35 -7.49 22.92 7.36
N ASN A 36 -6.19 22.78 7.05
CA ASN A 36 -5.10 23.46 7.75
C ASN A 36 -4.19 24.19 6.75
N VAL A 37 -4.35 25.51 6.65
CA VAL A 37 -3.57 26.38 5.74
C VAL A 37 -2.05 26.26 5.97
N VAL A 38 -1.63 25.91 7.19
CA VAL A 38 -0.21 25.74 7.54
C VAL A 38 0.45 24.59 6.78
N PHE A 39 -0.29 23.51 6.50
CA PHE A 39 0.29 22.32 5.86
C PHE A 39 0.36 22.41 4.34
N GLU A 40 -0.50 23.20 3.71
CA GLU A 40 -0.58 23.33 2.26
C GLU A 40 0.77 23.65 1.58
N PRO A 41 1.54 24.68 2.00
CA PRO A 41 2.84 24.99 1.37
C PRO A 41 3.92 23.94 1.70
N LEU A 42 3.83 23.32 2.88
CA LEU A 42 4.78 22.31 3.36
C LEU A 42 4.59 20.96 2.66
N TRP A 43 3.43 20.71 2.05
CA TRP A 43 3.09 19.44 1.42
C TRP A 43 3.62 19.32 -0.01
N SER A 44 4.90 19.57 -0.21
CA SER A 44 5.55 19.56 -1.52
C SER A 44 7.00 19.10 -1.46
N ARG A 45 7.57 18.76 -2.62
CA ARG A 45 8.98 18.40 -2.79
C ARG A 45 9.99 19.40 -2.24
N ASN A 46 9.58 20.65 -2.04
CA ASN A 46 10.45 21.69 -1.49
C ASN A 46 10.76 21.47 0.00
N TYR A 47 9.87 20.75 0.71
CA TYR A 47 9.97 20.53 2.15
C TYR A 47 9.98 19.05 2.54
N ILE A 48 9.39 18.18 1.71
CA ILE A 48 9.34 16.74 1.95
C ILE A 48 10.50 16.05 1.22
N ARG A 49 11.40 15.45 2.00
CA ARG A 49 12.53 14.66 1.48
C ARG A 49 12.12 13.27 0.97
N ASN A 50 11.24 12.59 1.70
CA ASN A 50 10.72 11.26 1.36
C ASN A 50 9.43 11.00 2.14
N VAL A 51 8.63 10.06 1.66
CA VAL A 51 7.39 9.61 2.31
C VAL A 51 7.49 8.11 2.52
N GLN A 52 7.06 7.61 3.68
CA GLN A 52 7.14 6.19 4.01
C GLN A 52 5.77 5.63 4.40
N PHE A 53 5.34 4.60 3.66
CA PHE A 53 4.17 3.79 4.00
C PHE A 53 4.66 2.45 4.51
N ILE A 54 4.37 2.16 5.77
CA ILE A 54 4.85 0.95 6.41
C ILE A 54 3.67 0.15 6.91
N PHE A 55 3.61 -1.11 6.48
CA PHE A 55 2.76 -2.14 7.03
C PHE A 55 3.64 -3.26 7.58
N SER A 56 3.44 -3.59 8.85
CA SER A 56 4.12 -4.73 9.44
C SER A 56 3.21 -5.49 10.39
N GLU A 57 3.23 -6.80 10.27
CA GLU A 57 2.58 -7.74 11.18
C GLU A 57 3.65 -8.52 11.96
N ASP A 58 3.39 -8.75 13.23
CA ASP A 58 4.23 -9.53 14.14
C ASP A 58 3.93 -11.03 14.14
N PHE A 59 3.04 -11.47 13.26
CA PHE A 59 2.69 -12.86 13.01
C PHE A 59 2.90 -13.23 11.53
N GLY A 60 3.11 -14.53 11.27
CA GLY A 60 3.30 -15.08 9.92
C GLY A 60 1.98 -15.34 9.19
N THR A 61 1.93 -16.39 8.37
CA THR A 61 0.68 -16.77 7.66
C THR A 61 -0.26 -17.67 8.47
N GLU A 62 0.14 -18.13 9.65
CA GLU A 62 -0.70 -18.86 10.62
C GLU A 62 -1.53 -20.00 9.99
N GLY A 63 -0.90 -20.84 9.16
CA GLY A 63 -1.56 -21.98 8.49
C GLY A 63 -2.41 -21.61 7.29
N ARG A 64 -2.43 -20.33 6.88
CA ARG A 64 -3.06 -19.84 5.64
C ARG A 64 -2.03 -19.63 4.53
N GLY A 65 -0.83 -20.21 4.67
CA GLY A 65 0.28 -20.02 3.74
C GLY A 65 -0.06 -20.39 2.31
N GLY A 66 -0.78 -21.50 2.10
CA GLY A 66 -1.18 -21.96 0.76
C GLY A 66 -2.15 -21.04 0.03
N TYR A 67 -3.03 -20.32 0.74
CA TYR A 67 -3.85 -19.28 0.12
C TYR A 67 -2.99 -18.06 -0.25
N PHE A 68 -2.17 -17.60 0.70
CA PHE A 68 -1.28 -16.46 0.52
C PHE A 68 -0.27 -16.67 -0.62
N ASP A 69 0.15 -17.92 -0.87
CA ASP A 69 1.14 -18.30 -1.90
C ASP A 69 0.73 -17.90 -3.31
N ASN A 70 -0.57 -17.86 -3.60
CA ASN A 70 -1.08 -17.47 -4.92
C ASN A 70 -0.94 -15.97 -5.20
N TYR A 71 -0.75 -15.14 -4.16
CA TYR A 71 -0.83 -13.68 -4.26
C TYR A 71 0.47 -12.99 -3.82
N GLY A 72 0.98 -13.36 -2.64
CA GLY A 72 2.12 -12.71 -1.99
C GLY A 72 1.82 -11.31 -1.46
N ILE A 73 2.76 -10.77 -0.69
CA ILE A 73 2.57 -9.52 0.06
C ILE A 73 2.27 -8.29 -0.83
N ILE A 74 2.78 -8.30 -2.06
CA ILE A 74 2.60 -7.19 -3.00
C ILE A 74 1.12 -7.06 -3.39
N ARG A 75 0.46 -8.18 -3.68
CA ARG A 75 -0.96 -8.19 -4.08
C ARG A 75 -1.89 -8.14 -2.87
N ASP A 76 -1.46 -8.72 -1.74
CA ASP A 76 -2.23 -8.75 -0.49
C ASP A 76 -2.37 -7.34 0.13
N ILE A 77 -1.29 -6.55 0.14
CA ILE A 77 -1.21 -5.29 0.91
C ILE A 77 -0.73 -4.07 0.10
N MET A 78 0.29 -4.23 -0.74
CA MET A 78 0.93 -3.06 -1.36
C MET A 78 0.07 -2.46 -2.47
N GLN A 79 -0.45 -3.30 -3.36
CA GLN A 79 -1.19 -2.89 -4.56
C GLN A 79 -2.56 -2.27 -4.23
N ASN A 80 -3.18 -2.69 -3.13
CA ASN A 80 -4.47 -2.18 -2.66
C ASN A 80 -4.25 -1.11 -1.56
N HIS A 81 -4.08 -1.53 -0.31
CA HIS A 81 -4.15 -0.71 0.89
C HIS A 81 -3.14 0.43 0.87
N LEU A 82 -1.86 0.10 0.66
CA LEU A 82 -0.82 1.12 0.70
C LEU A 82 -0.86 2.05 -0.51
N LEU A 83 -1.23 1.55 -1.69
CA LEU A 83 -1.39 2.38 -2.88
C LEU A 83 -2.58 3.35 -2.75
N GLN A 84 -3.67 2.92 -2.12
CA GLN A 84 -4.82 3.77 -1.83
C GLN A 84 -4.47 4.91 -0.85
N ILE A 85 -3.72 4.61 0.21
CA ILE A 85 -3.23 5.61 1.16
C ILE A 85 -2.24 6.57 0.47
N LEU A 86 -1.34 6.04 -0.37
CA LEU A 86 -0.43 6.85 -1.19
C LEU A 86 -1.19 7.82 -2.08
N ALA A 87 -2.23 7.36 -2.77
CA ALA A 87 -3.04 8.21 -3.63
C ALA A 87 -3.69 9.35 -2.84
N LEU A 88 -4.28 9.07 -1.67
CA LEU A 88 -4.85 10.10 -0.80
C LEU A 88 -3.81 11.08 -0.24
N PHE A 89 -2.62 10.59 0.07
CA PHE A 89 -1.51 11.43 0.56
C PHE A 89 -0.98 12.36 -0.52
N ALA A 90 -0.88 11.88 -1.75
CA ALA A 90 -0.18 12.54 -2.83
C ALA A 90 -1.09 13.37 -3.75
N MET A 91 -2.41 13.13 -3.75
CA MET A 91 -3.36 13.85 -4.61
C MET A 91 -3.36 15.36 -4.39
N GLU A 92 -3.78 16.14 -5.38
CA GLU A 92 -4.00 17.57 -5.20
C GLU A 92 -5.25 17.85 -4.37
N THR A 93 -5.46 19.10 -3.98
CA THR A 93 -6.71 19.53 -3.33
C THR A 93 -7.88 19.31 -4.29
N PRO A 94 -8.87 18.48 -3.94
CA PRO A 94 -10.03 18.27 -4.80
C PRO A 94 -10.91 19.52 -4.83
N VAL A 95 -11.72 19.65 -5.89
CA VAL A 95 -12.64 20.79 -6.07
C VAL A 95 -13.70 20.83 -4.97
N SER A 96 -14.12 19.65 -4.49
CA SER A 96 -15.00 19.48 -3.35
C SER A 96 -14.66 18.20 -2.58
N LEU A 97 -15.37 17.94 -1.48
CA LEU A 97 -15.27 16.67 -0.74
C LEU A 97 -16.21 15.58 -1.30
N ASP A 98 -16.84 15.81 -2.46
CA ASP A 98 -17.63 14.80 -3.12
C ASP A 98 -16.75 13.62 -3.56
N ALA A 99 -17.32 12.41 -3.47
CA ALA A 99 -16.57 11.17 -3.68
C ALA A 99 -15.89 11.10 -5.06
N GLU A 100 -16.54 11.63 -6.11
CA GLU A 100 -16.01 11.61 -7.46
C GLU A 100 -14.86 12.62 -7.65
N ASP A 101 -14.91 13.78 -7.01
CA ASP A 101 -13.83 14.77 -7.05
C ASP A 101 -12.56 14.23 -6.36
N ILE A 102 -12.73 13.57 -5.20
CA ILE A 102 -11.63 12.89 -4.52
C ILE A 102 -11.06 11.77 -5.39
N ARG A 103 -11.94 10.96 -6.01
CA ARG A 103 -11.53 9.87 -6.91
C ARG A 103 -10.74 10.40 -8.11
N ASN A 104 -11.19 11.51 -8.71
CA ASN A 104 -10.51 12.15 -9.83
C ASN A 104 -9.08 12.56 -9.47
N GLU A 105 -8.88 13.17 -8.29
CA GLU A 105 -7.54 13.58 -7.85
C GLU A 105 -6.65 12.38 -7.48
N LYS A 106 -7.21 11.30 -6.92
CA LYS A 106 -6.49 10.03 -6.72
C LYS A 106 -6.03 9.43 -8.06
N VAL A 107 -6.91 9.37 -9.06
CA VAL A 107 -6.54 8.83 -10.38
C VAL A 107 -5.50 9.72 -11.05
N LYS A 108 -5.64 11.05 -10.94
CA LYS A 108 -4.72 12.03 -11.50
C LYS A 108 -3.30 11.89 -10.95
N VAL A 109 -3.14 11.58 -9.66
CA VAL A 109 -1.80 11.37 -9.07
C VAL A 109 -1.19 10.00 -9.41
N LEU A 110 -2.01 8.97 -9.61
CA LEU A 110 -1.52 7.64 -10.00
C LEU A 110 -1.08 7.56 -11.46
N ARG A 111 -1.68 8.37 -12.36
CA ARG A 111 -1.34 8.37 -13.80
C ARG A 111 0.14 8.63 -14.12
N PRO A 112 0.81 9.64 -13.54
CA PRO A 112 2.23 9.89 -13.77
C PRO A 112 3.16 9.07 -12.86
N MET A 113 2.67 8.02 -12.19
CA MET A 113 3.56 7.14 -11.44
C MET A 113 4.45 6.33 -12.39
N ARG A 114 5.74 6.30 -12.09
CA ARG A 114 6.67 5.45 -12.83
C ARG A 114 6.34 3.97 -12.57
N PRO A 115 6.33 3.12 -13.60
CA PRO A 115 6.27 1.68 -13.39
C PRO A 115 7.42 1.21 -12.50
N LEU A 116 7.14 0.30 -11.58
CA LEU A 116 8.17 -0.31 -10.73
C LEU A 116 9.16 -1.12 -11.56
N ARG A 117 10.45 -0.91 -11.32
CA ARG A 117 11.54 -1.71 -11.88
C ARG A 117 12.10 -2.62 -10.80
N LEU A 118 12.68 -3.75 -11.21
CA LEU A 118 13.21 -4.73 -10.26
C LEU A 118 14.34 -4.17 -9.38
N GLU A 119 15.12 -3.21 -9.88
CA GLU A 119 16.17 -2.53 -9.11
C GLU A 119 15.64 -1.63 -7.99
N ASP A 120 14.38 -1.19 -8.10
CA ASP A 120 13.71 -0.34 -7.13
C ASP A 120 12.95 -1.16 -6.06
N VAL A 121 13.05 -2.49 -6.11
CA VAL A 121 12.28 -3.43 -5.27
C VAL A 121 13.21 -4.41 -4.57
N VAL A 122 13.03 -4.55 -3.25
CA VAL A 122 13.63 -5.60 -2.44
C VAL A 122 12.52 -6.50 -1.94
N ILE A 123 12.65 -7.80 -2.20
CA ILE A 123 11.73 -8.82 -1.69
C ILE A 123 12.43 -9.72 -0.66
N GLY A 124 11.64 -10.30 0.23
CA GLY A 124 12.10 -11.26 1.22
C GLY A 124 11.03 -12.29 1.54
N GLN A 125 11.49 -13.41 2.09
CA GLN A 125 10.64 -14.47 2.61
C GLN A 125 11.14 -14.80 4.02
N TYR A 126 10.24 -14.76 5.01
CA TYR A 126 10.64 -15.03 6.38
C TYR A 126 11.04 -16.51 6.54
N LYS A 127 12.11 -16.73 7.30
CA LYS A 127 12.57 -18.05 7.72
C LYS A 127 12.26 -18.25 9.21
N GLY A 128 12.23 -19.52 9.62
CA GLY A 128 11.95 -19.87 11.01
C GLY A 128 12.98 -19.24 11.94
N GLY A 129 12.55 -18.87 13.13
CA GLY A 129 13.40 -18.17 14.08
C GLY A 129 12.68 -17.76 15.35
N GLN A 130 13.47 -17.35 16.34
CA GLN A 130 12.95 -16.78 17.58
C GLN A 130 12.64 -15.29 17.35
N SER A 131 11.38 -14.91 17.50
CA SER A 131 11.01 -13.50 17.56
C SER A 131 11.45 -12.89 18.90
N LYS A 132 11.60 -11.56 18.94
CA LYS A 132 11.74 -10.81 20.19
C LYS A 132 10.51 -11.07 21.06
N GLY A 133 10.66 -11.91 22.08
CA GLY A 133 9.57 -12.37 22.94
C GLY A 133 9.48 -13.89 23.12
N GLY A 134 10.40 -14.67 22.56
CA GLY A 134 10.50 -16.12 22.80
C GLY A 134 9.50 -16.98 22.02
N LYS A 135 8.65 -16.38 21.17
CA LYS A 135 7.84 -17.14 20.22
C LYS A 135 8.72 -17.63 19.07
N SER A 136 8.82 -18.95 18.95
CA SER A 136 9.40 -19.61 17.78
C SER A 136 8.32 -19.74 16.71
N TYR A 137 8.62 -19.29 15.50
CA TYR A 137 7.74 -19.48 14.35
C TYR A 137 8.42 -20.40 13.34
N LEU A 138 7.62 -21.24 12.70
CA LEU A 138 8.04 -21.99 11.53
C LEU A 138 8.33 -21.02 10.38
N GLY A 139 9.29 -21.36 9.52
CA GLY A 139 9.55 -20.64 8.29
C GLY A 139 8.37 -20.74 7.32
N TYR A 140 8.30 -19.82 6.35
CA TYR A 140 7.17 -19.80 5.40
C TYR A 140 7.02 -21.13 4.63
N THR A 141 8.13 -21.70 4.16
CA THR A 141 8.17 -22.99 3.45
C THR A 141 8.08 -24.21 4.38
N GLU A 142 7.98 -24.02 5.69
CA GLU A 142 7.75 -25.08 6.66
C GLU A 142 6.24 -25.23 6.99
N ASP A 143 5.41 -24.29 6.53
CA ASP A 143 3.95 -24.43 6.55
C ASP A 143 3.56 -25.56 5.58
N PRO A 144 2.87 -26.63 6.03
CA PRO A 144 2.52 -27.78 5.17
C PRO A 144 1.57 -27.42 4.03
N THR A 145 0.95 -26.23 4.08
CA THR A 145 0.09 -25.72 3.01
C THR A 145 0.87 -24.99 1.91
N VAL A 146 2.17 -24.74 2.10
CA VAL A 146 3.03 -24.01 1.17
C VAL A 146 3.96 -24.98 0.43
N PRO A 147 4.14 -24.83 -0.90
CA PRO A 147 5.13 -25.60 -1.63
C PRO A 147 6.55 -25.37 -1.10
N ASN A 148 7.33 -26.46 -0.91
CA ASN A 148 8.71 -26.38 -0.38
C ASN A 148 9.65 -25.48 -1.19
N ASN A 149 9.38 -25.29 -2.49
CA ASN A 149 10.14 -24.44 -3.41
C ASN A 149 9.47 -23.08 -3.68
N SER A 150 8.50 -22.66 -2.86
CA SER A 150 7.83 -21.38 -3.03
C SER A 150 8.82 -20.20 -2.96
N LEU A 151 8.73 -19.32 -3.95
CA LEU A 151 9.44 -18.06 -4.04
C LEU A 151 8.54 -16.87 -3.64
N THR A 152 7.38 -17.14 -3.04
CA THR A 152 6.41 -16.09 -2.73
C THR A 152 6.98 -15.13 -1.70
N PRO A 153 6.96 -13.81 -1.97
CA PRO A 153 7.46 -12.82 -1.05
C PRO A 153 6.47 -12.61 0.11
N THR A 154 6.95 -12.80 1.34
CA THR A 154 6.24 -12.44 2.57
C THR A 154 6.64 -11.06 3.07
N PHE A 155 7.65 -10.47 2.44
CA PHE A 155 8.17 -9.12 2.68
C PHE A 155 8.49 -8.46 1.33
N ALA A 156 8.15 -7.18 1.21
CA ALA A 156 8.58 -6.35 0.09
C ALA A 156 8.80 -4.91 0.54
N ALA A 157 9.81 -4.28 -0.04
CA ALA A 157 10.06 -2.86 0.04
C ALA A 157 10.28 -2.31 -1.37
N ALA A 158 9.67 -1.18 -1.69
CA ALA A 158 9.76 -0.57 -3.02
C ALA A 158 9.91 0.95 -2.92
N ALA A 159 10.69 1.53 -3.83
CA ALA A 159 10.75 2.97 -4.04
C ALA A 159 9.88 3.35 -5.25
N LEU A 160 8.88 4.20 -5.01
CA LEU A 160 7.94 4.70 -6.00
C LEU A 160 8.21 6.18 -6.28
N PHE A 161 7.95 6.62 -7.51
CA PHE A 161 8.11 8.01 -7.93
C PHE A 161 6.89 8.47 -8.72
N ILE A 162 6.48 9.72 -8.48
CA ILE A 162 5.33 10.37 -9.13
C ILE A 162 5.87 11.56 -9.92
N ASP A 163 5.74 11.51 -11.25
CA ASP A 163 6.27 12.56 -12.14
C ASP A 163 5.27 13.71 -12.29
N ASN A 164 5.20 14.55 -11.26
CA ASN A 164 4.41 15.79 -11.30
C ASN A 164 5.12 16.94 -10.58
N ALA A 165 4.60 18.16 -10.73
CA ALA A 165 5.22 19.36 -10.17
C ALA A 165 5.37 19.31 -8.63
N ARG A 166 4.44 18.63 -7.92
CA ARG A 166 4.45 18.55 -6.46
C ARG A 166 5.48 17.57 -5.93
N TRP A 167 5.71 16.45 -6.63
CA TRP A 167 6.41 15.28 -6.11
C TRP A 167 7.66 14.86 -6.92
N ASP A 168 7.97 15.55 -8.01
CA ASP A 168 9.14 15.23 -8.83
C ASP A 168 10.43 15.18 -7.99
N GLY A 169 11.11 14.03 -8.06
CA GLY A 169 12.32 13.71 -7.29
C GLY A 169 12.10 13.18 -5.88
N VAL A 170 10.87 13.18 -5.34
CA VAL A 170 10.58 12.68 -3.98
C VAL A 170 10.30 11.17 -4.02
N PRO A 171 11.10 10.33 -3.31
CA PRO A 171 10.82 8.90 -3.22
C PRO A 171 9.68 8.62 -2.23
N PHE A 172 8.72 7.82 -2.69
CA PHE A 172 7.67 7.20 -1.88
C PHE A 172 8.08 5.76 -1.56
N LEU A 173 8.56 5.54 -0.34
CA LEU A 173 9.01 4.25 0.13
C LEU A 173 7.82 3.46 0.68
N MET A 174 7.55 2.30 0.10
CA MET A 174 6.50 1.40 0.55
C MET A 174 7.12 0.13 1.10
N LYS A 175 6.78 -0.24 2.34
CA LYS A 175 7.28 -1.45 3.01
C LYS A 175 6.11 -2.24 3.57
N ALA A 176 6.00 -3.50 3.18
CA ALA A 176 4.99 -4.42 3.71
C ALA A 176 5.63 -5.75 4.10
N GLY A 177 5.22 -6.32 5.22
CA GLY A 177 5.64 -7.68 5.54
C GLY A 177 4.97 -8.32 6.75
N LYS A 178 5.00 -9.65 6.74
CA LYS A 178 4.58 -10.54 7.83
C LYS A 178 5.78 -11.07 8.60
N ALA A 179 5.56 -11.54 9.83
CA ALA A 179 6.58 -12.03 10.75
C ALA A 179 7.73 -11.02 11.01
N LEU A 180 7.36 -9.76 11.21
CA LEU A 180 8.28 -8.68 11.57
C LEU A 180 8.28 -8.45 13.09
N ASN A 181 9.19 -7.58 13.57
CA ASN A 181 9.39 -7.38 15.02
C ASN A 181 8.21 -6.72 15.74
N THR A 182 7.39 -5.96 15.03
CA THR A 182 6.34 -5.11 15.62
C THR A 182 5.17 -5.00 14.67
N ARG A 183 3.96 -4.96 15.21
CA ARG A 183 2.75 -4.61 14.47
C ARG A 183 2.62 -3.08 14.34
N ARG A 184 2.51 -2.58 13.11
CA ARG A 184 2.21 -1.16 12.81
C ARG A 184 1.69 -1.00 11.39
#